data_AF-A0A7W4D7Q8-F1
#
_entry.id   AF-A0A7W4D7Q8-F1
#
_cell.length_a   1.000
_cell.length_b   1.000
_cell.length_c   1.000
_cell.angle_alpha   90.00
_cell.angle_beta   90.00
_cell.angle_gamma   90.00
#
_symmetry.space_group_name_H-M   'P 1'
#
loop_
_entity.id
_entity.type
_entity.pdbx_description
1 polymer ?
#
loop_
_entity_poly.entity_id
_entity_poly.type
_entity_poly.pdbx_seq_one_letter_code
_entity_poly.pdbx_strand_id
1 'polypeptide(L)' 'MSERVHEQQLRAPAGSTVADLSKAPLPTASTLRKRMSLPLQLTRFVVFNARIMRMVLKGHSQDH' A
#
# COMPACT_ATOMS: atom_id res chain seq x y z
N MET A 1 -0.92 -15.69 -40.46
CA MET A 1 -0.21 -14.93 -39.42
C MET A 1 -1.21 -13.91 -38.88
N SER A 2 -2.14 -14.36 -38.03
CA SER A 2 -3.26 -13.55 -37.53
C SER A 2 -3.16 -13.38 -36.03
N GLU A 3 -3.24 -12.11 -35.66
CA GLU A 3 -3.06 -11.49 -34.37
C GLU A 3 -3.84 -12.16 -33.23
N ARG A 4 -3.10 -12.82 -32.32
CA ARG A 4 -3.56 -13.04 -30.95
C ARG A 4 -3.08 -11.89 -30.07
N VAL A 5 -3.60 -10.70 -30.34
CA VAL A 5 -3.51 -9.60 -29.38
C VAL A 5 -4.27 -10.07 -28.14
N HIS A 6 -3.51 -10.38 -27.10
CA HIS A 6 -4.04 -10.71 -25.79
C HIS A 6 -4.62 -9.42 -25.22
N GLU A 7 -5.88 -9.14 -25.57
CA GLU A 7 -6.76 -8.29 -24.79
C GLU A 7 -6.95 -8.98 -23.44
N GLN A 8 -5.93 -8.92 -22.58
CA GLN A 8 -6.11 -9.05 -21.14
C GLN A 8 -6.89 -7.82 -20.69
N GLN A 9 -8.16 -7.81 -21.08
CA GLN A 9 -9.21 -6.96 -20.56
C GLN A 9 -9.06 -7.02 -19.05
N LEU A 10 -8.75 -5.89 -18.40
CA LEU A 10 -8.73 -5.78 -16.94
C LEU A 10 -10.14 -6.07 -16.44
N ARG A 11 -10.46 -7.34 -16.27
CA ARG A 11 -11.75 -7.79 -15.80
C ARG A 11 -11.80 -7.48 -14.32
N ALA A 12 -12.61 -6.49 -13.97
CA ALA A 12 -12.93 -6.23 -12.58
C ALA A 12 -13.46 -7.54 -11.94
N PRO A 13 -13.05 -7.87 -10.71
CA PRO A 13 -13.46 -9.10 -10.06
C PRO A 13 -14.99 -9.20 -10.02
N ALA A 14 -15.53 -10.38 -10.34
CA ALA A 14 -16.97 -10.60 -10.32
C ALA A 14 -17.52 -10.29 -8.91
N GLY A 15 -18.38 -9.27 -8.82
CA GLY A 15 -18.89 -8.74 -7.54
C GLY A 15 -18.34 -7.37 -7.13
N SER A 16 -17.47 -6.73 -7.93
CA SER A 16 -17.06 -5.35 -7.66
C SER A 16 -18.23 -4.40 -7.89
N THR A 17 -18.84 -3.90 -6.81
CA THR A 17 -19.73 -2.74 -6.87
C THR A 17 -18.91 -1.53 -7.28
N VAL A 18 -19.35 -0.81 -8.33
CA VAL A 18 -18.78 0.50 -8.66
C VAL A 18 -19.00 1.38 -7.44
N ALA A 19 -17.91 1.77 -6.78
CA ALA A 19 -17.99 2.65 -5.63
C ALA A 19 -18.60 3.98 -6.07
N ASP A 20 -19.62 4.46 -5.36
CA ASP A 20 -20.14 5.81 -5.55
C ASP A 20 -19.16 6.80 -4.93
N LEU A 21 -18.40 7.49 -5.79
CA LEU A 21 -17.41 8.49 -5.40
C LEU A 21 -18.00 9.92 -5.35
N SER A 22 -19.29 10.13 -5.66
CA SER A 22 -19.88 11.46 -5.72
C SER A 22 -19.89 12.19 -4.37
N LYS A 23 -19.81 11.45 -3.26
CA LYS A 23 -19.68 11.99 -1.90
C LYS A 23 -18.27 11.91 -1.30
N ALA A 24 -17.28 11.43 -2.06
CA ALA A 24 -15.92 11.35 -1.55
C ALA A 24 -15.39 12.77 -1.26
N PRO A 25 -14.73 12.98 -0.11
CA PRO A 25 -14.10 14.26 0.17
C PRO A 25 -13.09 14.59 -0.91
N LEU A 26 -13.12 15.83 -1.42
CA LEU A 26 -12.17 16.30 -2.43
C LEU A 26 -10.73 16.04 -1.94
N PRO A 27 -9.81 15.59 -2.81
CA PRO A 27 -8.42 15.42 -2.44
C PRO A 27 -7.85 16.76 -2.00
N THR A 28 -7.69 16.94 -0.69
CA THR A 28 -7.15 18.18 -0.15
C THR A 28 -5.65 18.22 -0.39
N ALA A 29 -5.12 19.41 -0.69
CA ALA A 29 -3.67 19.61 -0.87
C ALA A 29 -2.86 19.14 0.37
N SER A 30 -3.46 19.23 1.56
CA SER A 30 -2.89 18.71 2.82
C SER A 30 -2.70 17.19 2.79
N THR A 31 -3.73 16.44 2.36
CA THR A 31 -3.63 14.98 2.24
C THR A 31 -2.62 14.57 1.17
N LEU A 32 -2.57 15.27 0.04
CA LEU A 32 -1.60 14.99 -1.02
C LEU A 32 -0.16 15.20 -0.54
N ARG A 33 0.11 16.34 0.13
CA ARG A 33 1.44 16.67 0.67
C ARG A 33 1.96 15.64 1.66
N LYS A 34 1.09 15.14 2.55
CA LYS A 34 1.46 14.07 3.51
C LYS A 34 1.76 12.74 2.83
N ARG A 35 1.11 12.44 1.69
CA ARG A 35 1.38 11.22 0.92
C ARG A 35 2.69 11.31 0.15
N MET A 36 3.04 12.51 -0.34
CA MET A 36 4.27 12.76 -1.10
C MET A 36 5.51 13.01 -0.25
N SER A 37 5.35 13.25 1.06
CA SER A 37 6.50 13.54 1.93
C SER A 37 7.34 12.29 2.20
N LEU A 38 8.50 12.19 1.53
CA LEU A 38 9.51 11.16 1.75
C LEU A 38 9.99 11.05 3.21
N PRO A 39 10.14 12.16 3.98
CA PRO A 39 10.51 12.04 5.40
C PRO A 39 9.50 11.23 6.21
N LEU A 40 8.19 11.47 6.03
CA LEU A 40 7.15 10.70 6.73
C LEU A 40 7.13 9.23 6.30
N GLN A 41 7.40 8.94 5.03
CA GLN A 41 7.50 7.57 4.53
C GLN A 41 8.71 6.85 5.14
N LEU A 42 9.87 7.51 5.18
CA LEU A 42 11.09 6.96 5.75
C LEU A 42 10.95 6.70 7.25
N THR A 43 10.38 7.64 8.00
CA THR A 43 10.12 7.44 9.44
C THR A 43 9.23 6.21 9.66
N ARG A 44 8.13 6.10 8.92
CA ARG A 44 7.24 4.93 9.02
C ARG A 44 7.97 3.64 8.70
N PHE A 45 8.72 3.61 7.60
CA PHE A 45 9.53 2.46 7.20
C PHE A 45 10.49 2.04 8.32
N VAL A 46 11.26 2.97 8.86
CA VAL A 46 12.23 2.67 9.92
C VAL A 46 11.54 2.16 11.18
N VAL A 47 10.45 2.79 11.64
CA VAL A 47 9.74 2.35 12.85
C VAL A 47 9.18 0.94 12.71
N PHE A 48 8.56 0.61 11.58
CA PHE A 48 8.02 -0.73 11.35
C PHE A 48 9.13 -1.79 11.31
N ASN A 49 10.20 -1.53 10.55
CA ASN A 49 11.33 -2.46 10.47
C ASN A 49 12.03 -2.63 11.82
N ALA A 50 12.22 -1.55 12.58
CA ALA A 50 12.81 -1.61 13.91
C ALA A 50 11.97 -2.45 14.89
N ARG A 51 10.64 -2.38 14.80
CA ARG A 51 9.73 -3.20 15.63
C ARG A 51 9.84 -4.69 15.30
N ILE A 52 9.98 -5.04 14.02
CA ILE A 52 10.23 -6.42 13.59
C ILE A 52 11.59 -6.90 14.12
N MET A 53 12.64 -6.11 13.92
CA MET A 53 13.98 -6.44 14.42
C MET A 53 14.00 -6.63 15.93
N ARG A 54 13.25 -5.81 16.69
CA ARG A 54 13.08 -5.99 18.14
C ARG A 54 12.42 -7.33 18.50
N MET A 55 11.40 -7.76 17.75
CA MET A 55 10.76 -9.06 17.97
C MET A 55 11.74 -10.20 17.67
N VAL A 56 12.53 -10.09 16.60
CA VAL A 56 13.54 -11.07 16.19
C VAL A 56 14.66 -11.19 17.23
N LEU A 57 15.24 -10.06 17.65
CA LEU A 57 16.30 -10.03 18.67
C LEU A 57 15.83 -10.59 20.01
N LYS A 58 14.58 -10.32 20.40
CA LYS A 58 13.99 -10.86 21.63
C LYS A 58 13.75 -12.37 21.56
N GLY A 59 13.47 -12.92 20.38
CA GLY A 59 13.38 -14.37 20.18
C GLY A 59 14.72 -15.05 20.38
N HIS A 60 15.79 -14.55 19.76
CA HIS A 60 17.15 -15.11 19.88
C HIS A 60 17.76 -15.04 21.29
N SER A 61 17.22 -14.19 22.17
CA SER A 61 17.65 -14.08 23.57
C SER A 61 16.80 -14.91 24.55
N GLN A 62 15.78 -15.64 24.05
CA GLN A 62 14.91 -16.50 24.86
C GLN A 62 15.24 -18.00 24.70
N ASP A 63 16.04 -18.37 23.68
CA ASP A 63 16.44 -19.76 23.35
C ASP A 63 17.87 -20.12 23.85
N HIS A 64 18.47 -19.31 24.72
CA HIS A 64 19.73 -19.60 25.45
C HIS A 64 19.49 -19.50 26.95
#